data_AF-A0A452J298-F1
#
_entry.id   AF-A0A452J298-F1
#
_cell.length_a   1.000
_cell.length_b   1.000
_cell.length_c   1.000
_cell.angle_alpha   90.00
_cell.angle_beta   90.00
_cell.angle_gamma   90.00
#
_symmetry.space_group_name_H-M   'P 1'
#
loop_
_entity.id
_entity.type
_entity.pdbx_description
1 polymer ?
#
loop_
_entity_poly.entity_id
_entity_poly.type
_entity_poly.pdbx_seq_one_letter_code
_entity_poly.pdbx_strand_id
1 'polypeptide(L)'
;VPYLGVSGVGLQGVGGSAEGPIMASVLTVLLLLGEYRIKLEHVPSRVIAPGGAVTIRCPCEARRLFLYKDGIEIQELDAAGGGGQFTIPSARREDGGAYTCRSRSTSEPPNWSDPSDILIYPKPSISLRPSGRVTLGRAVTIQCRDRHQNAMFLLYKDGNLNALQDVEPAGNLAEFSIRNVSRRDAGSYSCYYHDKRYQFTWSYPSDPVELVVAGEGNSDPTPSNIPSQITTHTYLLIRVVISSMVFITIQILTGFHAPFRAYVPPSHPPFWLALSAILKKCVCVFD
;
A
#
# COMPACT_ATOMS: atom_id res chain seq x y z
N VAL A 1 36.00 -57.37 -60.15
CA VAL A 1 35.02 -58.24 -60.83
C VAL A 1 34.61 -59.30 -59.82
N PRO A 2 33.32 -59.60 -59.59
CA PRO A 2 32.11 -59.09 -60.25
C PRO A 2 30.99 -58.61 -59.26
N TYR A 3 30.25 -57.53 -59.56
CA TYR A 3 28.89 -57.45 -60.18
C TYR A 3 27.73 -57.75 -59.19
N LEU A 4 26.55 -57.10 -59.14
CA LEU A 4 25.73 -56.17 -59.97
C LEU A 4 24.94 -55.23 -59.00
N GLY A 5 24.52 -53.98 -59.30
CA GLY A 5 23.46 -53.53 -60.21
C GLY A 5 22.04 -53.78 -59.62
N VAL A 6 21.01 -52.91 -59.59
CA VAL A 6 20.61 -51.68 -60.33
C VAL A 6 19.38 -51.04 -59.62
N SER A 7 19.21 -49.69 -59.73
CA SER A 7 18.01 -48.80 -59.62
C SER A 7 17.02 -48.94 -58.45
N GLY A 8 16.38 -47.91 -57.89
CA GLY A 8 16.07 -46.51 -58.21
C GLY A 8 14.82 -46.18 -57.34
N VAL A 9 14.67 -45.02 -56.70
CA VAL A 9 13.82 -43.89 -57.12
C VAL A 9 13.70 -42.95 -55.89
N GLY A 10 13.73 -41.63 -56.10
CA GLY A 10 12.95 -40.70 -55.26
C GLY A 10 13.71 -39.63 -54.48
N LEU A 11 14.03 -38.51 -55.13
CA LEU A 11 14.21 -37.22 -54.46
C LEU A 11 12.86 -36.73 -53.91
N GLN A 12 12.78 -36.42 -52.63
CA GLN A 12 12.10 -35.21 -52.15
C GLN A 12 12.44 -34.95 -50.68
N GLY A 13 12.83 -33.71 -50.39
CA GLY A 13 13.33 -33.31 -49.08
C GLY A 13 12.26 -33.19 -48.01
N VAL A 14 12.71 -32.76 -46.84
CA VAL A 14 12.15 -31.69 -45.99
C VAL A 14 12.76 -31.83 -44.60
N GLY A 15 13.23 -30.71 -44.06
CA GLY A 15 13.04 -30.42 -42.64
C GLY A 15 14.20 -30.76 -41.72
N GLY A 16 15.04 -29.76 -41.44
CA GLY A 16 15.83 -29.74 -40.22
C GLY A 16 14.95 -29.58 -38.97
N SER A 17 15.55 -29.96 -37.85
CA SER A 17 15.34 -29.47 -36.48
C SER A 17 13.91 -29.39 -35.94
N ALA A 18 13.58 -30.25 -34.97
CA ALA A 18 12.49 -30.00 -34.02
C ALA A 18 12.70 -30.69 -32.66
N GLU A 19 13.91 -30.62 -32.08
CA GLU A 19 14.11 -30.85 -30.63
C GLU A 19 14.02 -29.55 -29.80
N GLY A 20 13.63 -28.44 -30.41
CA GLY A 20 13.49 -27.13 -29.76
C GLY A 20 12.10 -26.54 -29.96
N PRO A 21 11.10 -27.00 -29.18
CA PRO A 21 10.26 -26.04 -28.45
C PRO A 21 9.85 -26.50 -27.04
N ILE A 22 9.98 -27.79 -26.71
CA ILE A 22 9.46 -28.35 -25.46
C ILE A 22 10.35 -27.97 -24.26
N MET A 23 11.68 -28.02 -24.43
CA MET A 23 12.63 -27.63 -23.38
C MET A 23 12.58 -26.13 -23.07
N ALA A 24 12.39 -25.29 -24.09
CA ALA A 24 12.18 -23.85 -23.90
C ALA A 24 10.86 -23.56 -23.17
N SER A 25 9.81 -24.34 -23.42
CA SER A 25 8.52 -24.22 -22.73
C SER A 25 8.64 -24.61 -21.25
N VAL A 26 9.35 -25.69 -20.92
CA VAL A 26 9.57 -26.12 -19.54
C VAL A 26 10.47 -25.15 -18.79
N LEU A 27 11.54 -24.64 -19.41
CA LEU A 27 12.41 -23.63 -18.80
C LEU A 27 11.67 -22.31 -18.60
N THR A 28 10.81 -21.89 -19.55
CA THR A 28 9.97 -20.69 -19.41
C THR A 28 8.90 -20.90 -18.33
N VAL A 29 8.30 -22.08 -18.22
CA VAL A 29 7.37 -22.42 -17.12
C VAL A 29 8.11 -22.47 -15.78
N LEU A 30 9.34 -23.01 -15.70
CA LEU A 30 10.16 -22.99 -14.49
C LEU A 30 10.65 -21.58 -14.11
N LEU A 31 10.92 -20.72 -15.10
CA LEU A 31 11.27 -19.30 -14.89
C LEU A 31 10.05 -18.44 -14.52
N LEU A 32 8.85 -18.80 -15.02
CA LEU A 32 7.56 -18.18 -14.64
C LEU A 32 7.04 -18.70 -13.28
N LEU A 33 7.38 -19.94 -12.92
CA LEU A 33 7.30 -20.51 -11.56
C LEU A 33 8.55 -20.12 -10.74
N GLY A 34 9.13 -18.95 -11.00
CA GLY A 34 10.15 -18.37 -10.13
C GLY A 34 9.65 -18.45 -8.68
N GLU A 35 10.48 -19.00 -7.80
CA GLU A 35 10.20 -19.35 -6.40
C GLU A 35 9.01 -18.57 -5.84
N TYR A 36 7.81 -19.18 -5.83
CA TYR A 36 6.63 -18.57 -5.25
C TYR A 36 6.85 -18.52 -3.73
N ARG A 37 7.48 -17.45 -3.27
CA ARG A 37 7.82 -17.23 -1.86
C ARG A 37 6.63 -16.62 -1.14
N ILE A 38 6.37 -17.13 0.05
CA ILE A 38 5.24 -16.70 0.86
C ILE A 38 5.48 -15.25 1.28
N LYS A 39 4.47 -14.40 1.15
CA LYS A 39 4.54 -13.02 1.63
C LYS A 39 3.79 -12.90 2.96
N LEU A 40 4.46 -12.36 3.97
CA LEU A 40 3.83 -12.05 5.25
C LEU A 40 2.91 -10.84 5.11
N GLU A 41 1.73 -10.92 5.74
CA GLU A 41 0.81 -9.79 5.89
C GLU A 41 0.94 -9.23 7.30
N HIS A 42 1.04 -7.92 7.42
CA HIS A 42 1.15 -7.22 8.70
C HIS A 42 -0.07 -6.34 8.91
N VAL A 43 -0.84 -6.65 9.94
CA VAL A 43 -2.06 -5.91 10.27
C VAL A 43 -1.87 -5.17 11.58
N PRO A 44 -2.07 -3.84 11.65
CA PRO A 44 -2.55 -2.95 10.57
C PRO A 44 -1.43 -2.44 9.62
N SER A 45 -0.17 -2.52 10.02
CA SER A 45 0.98 -2.02 9.25
C SER A 45 2.28 -2.65 9.73
N ARG A 46 3.31 -2.64 8.88
CA ARG A 46 4.70 -3.04 9.22
C ARG A 46 5.46 -1.99 10.03
N VAL A 47 4.98 -0.75 10.02
CA VAL A 47 5.53 0.34 10.84
C VAL A 47 4.63 0.48 12.05
N ILE A 48 5.21 0.43 13.25
CA ILE A 48 4.47 0.59 14.51
C ILE A 48 5.23 1.47 15.50
N ALA A 49 4.50 2.17 16.36
CA ALA A 49 5.08 2.90 17.48
C ALA A 49 5.29 1.98 18.70
N PRO A 50 6.24 2.28 19.60
CA PRO A 50 6.35 1.59 20.88
C PRO A 50 5.02 1.58 21.64
N GLY A 51 4.65 0.43 22.20
CA GLY A 51 3.37 0.19 22.85
C GLY A 51 2.21 -0.17 21.90
N GLY A 52 2.40 -0.03 20.58
CA GLY A 52 1.43 -0.44 19.56
C GLY A 52 1.37 -1.96 19.38
N ALA A 53 0.35 -2.43 18.66
CA ALA A 53 0.16 -3.84 18.35
C ALA A 53 0.28 -4.11 16.86
N VAL A 54 0.84 -5.27 16.50
CA VAL A 54 0.85 -5.78 15.13
C VAL A 54 0.58 -7.28 15.13
N THR A 55 -0.19 -7.74 14.15
CA THR A 55 -0.41 -9.16 13.87
C THR A 55 0.26 -9.52 12.56
N ILE A 56 1.17 -10.49 12.63
CA ILE A 56 1.88 -11.08 11.51
C ILE A 56 1.08 -12.31 11.08
N ARG A 57 0.53 -12.28 9.87
CA ARG A 57 -0.23 -13.39 9.29
C ARG A 57 0.63 -14.17 8.33
N CYS A 58 0.66 -15.47 8.54
CA CYS A 58 1.31 -16.43 7.69
C CYS A 58 0.21 -17.20 6.92
N PRO A 59 0.01 -16.93 5.62
CA PRO A 59 -1.11 -17.45 4.83
C PRO A 59 -0.95 -18.92 4.41
N CYS A 60 -0.14 -19.70 5.13
CA CYS A 60 0.18 -21.08 4.80
C CYS A 60 -0.82 -22.06 5.40
N GLU A 61 -1.46 -22.87 4.58
CA GLU A 61 -2.27 -24.01 5.02
C GLU A 61 -1.37 -25.17 5.50
N ALA A 62 -0.80 -25.00 6.69
CA ALA A 62 0.01 -26.03 7.33
C ALA A 62 -0.51 -26.31 8.74
N ARG A 63 -0.26 -27.53 9.22
CA ARG A 63 -0.60 -27.90 10.60
C ARG A 63 0.29 -27.18 11.60
N ARG A 64 1.58 -26.99 11.29
CA ARG A 64 2.56 -26.33 12.15
C ARG A 64 3.29 -25.22 11.43
N LEU A 65 3.33 -24.06 12.08
CA LEU A 65 4.00 -22.86 11.62
C LEU A 65 4.99 -22.38 12.66
N PHE A 66 6.13 -21.90 12.18
CA PHE A 66 7.22 -21.40 13.01
C PHE A 66 7.55 -19.98 12.57
N LEU A 67 7.54 -19.04 13.50
CA LEU A 67 7.95 -17.67 13.26
C LEU A 67 9.40 -17.48 13.69
N TYR A 68 10.18 -16.87 12.82
CA TYR A 68 11.57 -16.50 13.06
C TYR A 68 11.71 -14.98 13.05
N LYS A 69 12.55 -14.46 13.94
CA LYS A 69 12.98 -13.06 14.00
C LYS A 69 14.49 -13.02 13.91
N ASP A 70 15.02 -12.30 12.93
CA ASP A 70 16.46 -12.17 12.69
C ASP A 70 17.16 -13.54 12.57
N GLY A 71 16.45 -14.54 12.05
CA GLY A 71 16.92 -15.93 11.90
C GLY A 71 16.75 -16.83 13.14
N ILE A 72 16.22 -16.31 14.24
CA ILE A 72 15.99 -17.06 15.49
C ILE A 72 14.52 -17.46 15.58
N GLU A 73 14.23 -18.72 15.87
CA GLU A 73 12.86 -19.18 16.11
C GLU A 73 12.30 -18.59 17.40
N ILE A 74 11.17 -17.89 17.31
CA ILE A 74 10.54 -17.20 18.44
C ILE A 74 9.21 -17.79 18.85
N GLN A 75 8.48 -18.45 17.95
CA GLN A 75 7.15 -18.99 18.25
C GLN A 75 6.78 -20.15 17.32
N GLU A 76 6.15 -21.19 17.89
CA GLU A 76 5.50 -22.29 17.18
C GLU A 76 3.97 -22.19 17.33
N LEU A 77 3.23 -22.47 16.26
CA LEU A 77 1.78 -22.44 16.24
C LEU A 77 1.21 -23.66 15.51
N ASP A 78 0.26 -24.35 16.14
CA ASP A 78 -0.56 -25.38 15.50
C ASP A 78 -1.76 -24.72 14.79
N ALA A 79 -1.61 -24.45 13.49
CA ALA A 79 -2.55 -23.66 12.66
C ALA A 79 -3.77 -24.43 12.14
N ALA A 80 -3.94 -25.70 12.54
CA ALA A 80 -5.06 -26.58 12.13
C ALA A 80 -5.35 -26.64 10.61
N GLY A 81 -4.41 -26.20 9.76
CA GLY A 81 -4.56 -26.12 8.31
C GLY A 81 -5.08 -24.79 7.74
N GLY A 82 -5.39 -23.77 8.56
CA GLY A 82 -6.01 -22.51 8.11
C GLY A 82 -5.12 -21.26 8.17
N GLY A 83 -3.79 -21.42 8.18
CA GLY A 83 -2.86 -20.30 8.39
C GLY A 83 -2.64 -19.92 9.85
N GLY A 84 -1.60 -19.12 10.09
CA GLY A 84 -1.16 -18.73 11.42
C GLY A 84 -1.16 -17.23 11.63
N GLN A 85 -1.46 -16.80 12.85
CA GLN A 85 -1.39 -15.40 13.24
C GLN A 85 -0.54 -15.27 14.50
N PHE A 86 0.43 -14.37 14.45
CA PHE A 86 1.34 -14.07 15.55
C PHE A 86 1.16 -12.61 15.93
N THR A 87 0.79 -12.34 17.17
CA THR A 87 0.47 -10.97 17.61
C THR A 87 1.51 -10.49 18.61
N ILE A 88 2.09 -9.32 18.32
CA ILE A 88 2.90 -8.54 19.26
C ILE A 88 1.93 -7.49 19.84
N PRO A 89 1.43 -7.66 21.09
CA PRO A 89 0.38 -6.79 21.62
C PRO A 89 0.89 -5.43 22.10
N SER A 90 2.16 -5.35 22.47
CA SER A 90 2.79 -4.13 22.96
C SER A 90 4.24 -4.11 22.52
N ALA A 91 4.48 -3.49 21.37
CA ALA A 91 5.77 -3.51 20.71
C ALA A 91 6.81 -2.69 21.46
N ARG A 92 8.00 -3.26 21.61
CA ARG A 92 9.18 -2.63 22.17
C ARG A 92 10.22 -2.43 21.06
N ARG A 93 11.30 -1.69 21.33
CA ARG A 93 12.30 -1.41 20.30
C ARG A 93 12.99 -2.69 19.82
N GLU A 94 13.17 -3.64 20.72
CA GLU A 94 13.74 -4.96 20.45
C GLU A 94 12.87 -5.83 19.54
N ASP A 95 11.57 -5.53 19.41
CA ASP A 95 10.66 -6.26 18.53
C ASP A 95 10.85 -5.86 17.05
N GLY A 96 11.59 -4.79 16.76
CA GLY A 96 11.99 -4.46 15.40
C GLY A 96 12.99 -5.47 14.82
N GLY A 97 12.87 -5.76 13.53
CA GLY A 97 13.75 -6.71 12.84
C GLY A 97 13.08 -7.42 11.68
N ALA A 98 13.81 -8.37 11.08
CA ALA A 98 13.36 -9.15 9.93
C ALA A 98 12.59 -10.39 10.38
N TYR A 99 11.34 -10.52 9.96
CA TYR A 99 10.49 -11.67 10.27
C TYR A 99 10.36 -12.62 9.09
N THR A 100 10.45 -13.92 9.37
CA THR A 100 10.17 -14.99 8.39
C THR A 100 9.27 -16.05 9.00
N CYS A 101 8.36 -16.61 8.21
CA CYS A 101 7.54 -17.74 8.60
C CYS A 101 8.03 -18.98 7.87
N ARG A 102 8.04 -20.11 8.58
CA ARG A 102 8.34 -21.43 8.05
C ARG A 102 7.15 -22.34 8.29
N SER A 103 6.69 -23.00 7.25
CA SER A 103 5.72 -24.08 7.38
C SER A 103 6.41 -25.44 7.49
N ARG A 104 5.84 -26.32 8.31
CA ARG A 104 6.22 -27.74 8.33
C ARG A 104 5.01 -28.57 7.91
N SER A 105 5.13 -29.20 6.76
CA SER A 105 4.19 -30.21 6.27
C SER A 105 4.82 -31.60 6.37
N THR A 106 3.99 -32.63 6.52
CA THR A 106 4.41 -34.03 6.46
C THR A 106 4.52 -34.55 5.03
N SER A 107 3.90 -33.86 4.06
CA SER A 107 3.82 -34.29 2.65
C SER A 107 4.71 -33.50 1.70
N GLU A 108 5.28 -32.37 2.13
CA GLU A 108 5.99 -31.41 1.28
C GLU A 108 7.23 -30.83 1.97
N PRO A 109 8.26 -30.39 1.22
CA PRO A 109 9.43 -29.73 1.78
C PRO A 109 9.03 -28.44 2.52
N PRO A 110 9.78 -28.03 3.55
CA PRO A 110 9.47 -26.83 4.32
C PRO A 110 9.52 -25.58 3.43
N ASN A 111 8.42 -24.83 3.41
CA ASN A 111 8.34 -23.58 2.65
C ASN A 111 8.66 -22.39 3.58
N TRP A 112 9.36 -21.40 3.04
CA TRP A 112 9.80 -20.19 3.76
C TRP A 112 9.14 -18.97 3.14
N SER A 113 8.78 -18.02 3.99
CA SER A 113 8.39 -16.69 3.54
C SER A 113 9.59 -15.85 3.17
N ASP A 114 9.34 -14.84 2.32
CA ASP A 114 10.26 -13.74 2.19
C ASP A 114 10.43 -13.03 3.54
N PRO A 115 11.64 -12.53 3.84
CA PRO A 115 11.87 -11.72 5.02
C PRO A 115 11.07 -10.42 4.93
N SER A 116 10.44 -10.05 6.04
CA SER A 116 9.66 -8.82 6.13
C SER A 116 10.03 -8.05 7.39
N ASP A 117 10.56 -6.84 7.20
CA ASP A 117 10.99 -6.00 8.31
C ASP A 117 9.81 -5.32 9.00
N ILE A 118 9.74 -5.49 10.32
CA ILE A 118 8.89 -4.68 11.19
C ILE A 118 9.73 -3.55 11.75
N LEU A 119 9.25 -2.33 11.60
CA LEU A 119 9.99 -1.12 11.95
C LEU A 119 9.31 -0.41 13.12
N ILE A 120 10.06 -0.22 14.21
CA ILE A 120 9.57 0.43 15.43
C ILE A 120 9.99 1.90 15.43
N TYR A 121 9.09 2.76 14.98
CA TYR A 121 9.31 4.21 14.91
C TYR A 121 8.56 4.92 16.05
N PRO A 122 9.27 5.47 17.07
CA PRO A 122 8.62 6.25 18.12
C PRO A 122 7.93 7.48 17.55
N LYS A 123 6.81 7.87 18.18
CA LYS A 123 6.11 9.11 17.84
C LYS A 123 6.99 10.31 18.20
N PRO A 124 7.10 11.32 17.34
CA PRO A 124 7.75 12.57 17.70
C PRO A 124 6.92 13.32 18.74
N SER A 125 7.58 14.16 19.53
CA SER A 125 6.90 15.11 20.41
C SER A 125 6.71 16.45 19.70
N ILE A 126 5.61 17.15 20.00
CA ILE A 126 5.27 18.45 19.43
C ILE A 126 4.94 19.44 20.54
N SER A 127 5.26 20.72 20.33
CA SER A 127 4.91 21.80 21.27
C SER A 127 4.78 23.15 20.56
N LEU A 128 4.09 24.10 21.21
CA LEU A 128 3.91 25.47 20.73
C LEU A 128 4.71 26.45 21.58
N ARG A 129 5.35 27.42 20.92
CA ARG A 129 6.10 28.50 21.57
C ARG A 129 5.77 29.86 20.93
N PRO A 130 5.17 30.81 21.65
CA PRO A 130 4.62 30.68 23.01
C PRO A 130 3.45 29.71 23.07
N SER A 131 3.28 29.03 24.21
CA SER A 131 2.13 28.16 24.45
C SER A 131 0.88 28.98 24.78
N GLY A 132 -0.29 28.53 24.34
CA GLY A 132 -1.58 29.15 24.66
C GLY A 132 -2.18 29.95 23.51
N ARG A 133 -3.05 30.91 23.82
CA ARG A 133 -3.73 31.74 22.81
C ARG A 133 -2.76 32.77 22.24
N VAL A 134 -2.59 32.75 20.92
CA VAL A 134 -1.73 33.69 20.20
C VAL A 134 -2.59 34.81 19.61
N THR A 135 -2.19 36.07 19.78
CA THR A 135 -2.90 37.19 19.18
C THR A 135 -2.59 37.33 17.69
N LEU A 136 -3.53 37.90 16.93
CA LEU A 136 -3.33 38.20 15.51
C LEU A 136 -2.07 39.06 15.31
N GLY A 137 -1.33 38.78 14.24
CA GLY A 137 -0.12 39.54 13.90
C GLY A 137 1.14 39.13 14.67
N ARG A 138 1.04 38.26 15.68
CA ARG A 138 2.21 37.78 16.42
C ARG A 138 2.85 36.58 15.75
N ALA A 139 4.09 36.30 16.16
CA ALA A 139 4.82 35.11 15.74
C ALA A 139 4.55 33.95 16.70
N VAL A 140 4.43 32.75 16.15
CA VAL A 140 4.41 31.49 16.90
C VAL A 140 5.33 30.48 16.20
N THR A 141 5.98 29.66 17.00
CA THR A 141 6.86 28.59 16.54
C THR A 141 6.32 27.25 17.02
N ILE A 142 6.15 26.32 16.10
CA ILE A 142 5.77 24.95 16.36
C ILE A 142 7.06 24.13 16.37
N GLN A 143 7.31 23.41 17.46
CA GLN A 143 8.55 22.67 17.69
C GLN A 143 8.28 21.17 17.70
N CYS A 144 8.85 20.44 16.74
CA CYS A 144 8.85 18.98 16.70
C CYS A 144 10.19 18.45 17.23
N ARG A 145 10.16 17.47 18.12
CA ARG A 145 11.38 16.87 18.70
C ARG A 145 11.30 15.35 18.70
N ASP A 146 12.38 14.71 18.25
CA ASP A 146 12.57 13.27 18.35
C ASP A 146 14.05 12.91 18.52
N ARG A 147 14.37 11.73 19.06
CA ARG A 147 15.76 11.31 19.33
C ARG A 147 16.53 10.88 18.07
N HIS A 148 15.88 10.72 16.92
CA HIS A 148 16.55 10.31 15.68
C HIS A 148 17.33 11.46 15.04
N GLN A 149 18.66 11.32 14.96
CA GLN A 149 19.58 12.37 14.51
C GLN A 149 19.70 12.51 12.98
N ASN A 150 18.92 11.76 12.20
CA ASN A 150 18.97 11.80 10.72
C ASN A 150 17.58 11.72 10.08
N ALA A 151 16.62 12.40 10.71
CA ALA A 151 15.24 12.45 10.26
C ALA A 151 14.92 13.80 9.61
N MET A 152 13.93 13.84 8.73
CA MET A 152 13.28 15.07 8.27
C MET A 152 11.89 15.13 8.88
N PHE A 153 11.53 16.30 9.43
CA PHE A 153 10.24 16.49 10.08
C PHE A 153 9.25 17.14 9.12
N LEU A 154 7.99 16.71 9.24
CA LEU A 154 6.88 17.26 8.48
C LEU A 154 5.82 17.72 9.48
N LEU A 155 5.34 18.93 9.26
CA LEU A 155 4.26 19.52 10.02
C LEU A 155 2.96 19.42 9.23
N TYR A 156 1.93 18.88 9.87
CA TYR A 156 0.62 18.67 9.31
C TYR A 156 -0.43 19.49 10.06
N LYS A 157 -1.38 20.09 9.34
CA LYS A 157 -2.44 20.93 9.91
C LYS A 157 -3.81 20.41 9.49
N ASP A 158 -4.73 20.26 10.45
CA ASP A 158 -6.17 19.99 10.26
C ASP A 158 -6.52 18.80 9.34
N GLY A 159 -5.70 17.74 9.30
CA GLY A 159 -6.03 16.64 8.38
C GLY A 159 -5.76 16.97 6.91
N ASN A 160 -5.06 18.06 6.59
CA ASN A 160 -4.85 18.52 5.23
C ASN A 160 -3.40 18.33 4.75
N LEU A 161 -3.21 17.48 3.73
CA LEU A 161 -1.90 17.20 3.10
C LEU A 161 -1.33 18.42 2.37
N ASN A 162 -2.15 19.38 1.95
CA ASN A 162 -1.68 20.58 1.26
C ASN A 162 -1.03 21.61 2.20
N ALA A 163 -1.15 21.41 3.52
CA ALA A 163 -0.51 22.26 4.53
C ALA A 163 0.81 21.68 5.05
N LEU A 164 1.33 20.64 4.40
CA LEU A 164 2.60 20.02 4.76
C LEU A 164 3.75 21.01 4.57
N GLN A 165 4.47 21.28 5.66
CA GLN A 165 5.77 21.94 5.62
C GLN A 165 6.82 20.95 6.08
N ASP A 166 7.92 20.83 5.34
CA ASP A 166 9.08 20.02 5.72
C ASP A 166 10.22 20.92 6.20
N VAL A 167 10.88 20.49 7.27
CA VAL A 167 12.05 21.18 7.83
C VAL A 167 13.09 20.14 8.22
N GLU A 168 14.32 20.44 7.82
CA GLU A 168 15.48 19.71 8.31
C GLU A 168 15.78 20.13 9.75
N PRO A 169 15.79 19.20 10.71
CA PRO A 169 16.02 19.52 12.10
C PRO A 169 17.45 19.99 12.35
N ALA A 170 17.61 20.97 13.23
CA ALA A 170 18.89 21.31 13.81
C ALA A 170 19.18 20.32 14.95
N GLY A 171 19.75 19.17 14.61
CA GLY A 171 19.97 18.07 15.55
C GLY A 171 18.69 17.27 15.80
N ASN A 172 18.09 17.40 16.98
CA ASN A 172 16.90 16.65 17.40
C ASN A 172 15.61 17.48 17.41
N LEU A 173 15.68 18.73 16.95
CA LEU A 173 14.60 19.72 17.02
C LEU A 173 14.38 20.32 15.63
N ALA A 174 13.15 20.25 15.13
CA ALA A 174 12.67 21.00 13.97
C ALA A 174 11.72 22.11 14.41
N GLU A 175 11.90 23.29 13.83
CA GLU A 175 11.13 24.48 14.18
C GLU A 175 10.40 25.04 12.96
N PHE A 176 9.08 25.16 13.07
CA PHE A 176 8.20 25.72 12.04
C PHE A 176 7.66 27.05 12.55
N SER A 177 8.09 28.15 11.93
CA SER A 177 7.75 29.50 12.41
C SER A 177 6.69 30.17 11.55
N ILE A 178 5.58 30.57 12.17
CA ILE A 178 4.54 31.41 11.56
C ILE A 178 4.77 32.83 12.08
N ARG A 179 5.29 33.72 11.23
CA ARG A 179 5.70 35.08 11.65
C ARG A 179 4.54 36.05 11.87
N ASN A 180 3.46 35.90 11.09
CA ASN A 180 2.30 36.77 11.12
C ASN A 180 1.05 35.89 11.20
N VAL A 181 0.63 35.57 12.43
CA VAL A 181 -0.51 34.70 12.69
C VAL A 181 -1.81 35.35 12.26
N SER A 182 -2.58 34.63 11.45
CA SER A 182 -3.91 34.97 10.98
C SER A 182 -4.95 33.97 11.50
N ARG A 183 -6.25 34.27 11.33
CA ARG A 183 -7.32 33.32 11.67
C ARG A 183 -7.24 31.99 10.89
N ARG A 184 -6.55 31.96 9.74
CA ARG A 184 -6.40 30.74 8.92
C ARG A 184 -5.36 29.78 9.49
N ASP A 185 -4.47 30.31 10.33
CA ASP A 185 -3.41 29.53 10.99
C ASP A 185 -3.95 28.81 12.23
N ALA A 186 -5.11 29.20 12.75
CA ALA A 186 -5.77 28.44 13.81
C ALA A 186 -6.07 27.01 13.34
N GLY A 187 -5.83 26.02 14.19
CA GLY A 187 -6.07 24.62 13.85
C GLY A 187 -5.28 23.63 14.71
N SER A 188 -5.45 22.35 14.39
CA SER A 188 -4.76 21.23 15.02
C SER A 188 -3.52 20.84 14.24
N TYR A 189 -2.38 20.80 14.91
CA TYR A 189 -1.07 20.51 14.32
C TYR A 189 -0.50 19.18 14.83
N SER A 190 0.07 18.38 13.93
CA SER A 190 0.77 17.13 14.24
C SER A 190 2.08 17.04 13.48
N CYS A 191 3.11 16.46 14.10
CA CYS A 191 4.40 16.20 13.47
C CYS A 191 4.51 14.75 13.01
N TYR A 192 5.19 14.55 11.89
CA TYR A 192 5.70 13.27 11.43
C TYR A 192 7.19 13.41 11.17
N TYR A 193 7.89 12.28 11.07
CA TYR A 193 9.21 12.28 10.47
C TYR A 193 9.42 11.07 9.57
N HIS A 194 10.39 11.19 8.67
CA HIS A 194 10.93 10.05 7.94
C HIS A 194 12.45 10.06 8.03
N ASP A 195 13.05 8.88 7.89
CA ASP A 195 14.50 8.78 7.76
C ASP A 195 14.91 9.26 6.36
N LYS A 196 15.95 10.10 6.29
CA LYS A 196 16.50 10.57 5.00
C LYS A 196 16.93 9.43 4.09
N ARG A 197 17.34 8.30 4.65
CA ARG A 197 17.75 7.10 3.89
C ARG A 197 16.56 6.32 3.34
N TYR A 198 15.39 6.44 3.97
CA TYR A 198 14.18 5.67 3.65
C TYR A 198 13.00 6.60 3.40
N GLN A 199 13.01 7.26 2.24
CA GLN A 199 12.07 8.34 1.86
C GLN A 199 10.58 7.96 1.85
N PHE A 200 10.25 6.66 1.85
CA PHE A 200 8.87 6.17 1.77
C PHE A 200 8.33 5.59 3.09
N THR A 201 9.09 5.71 4.18
CA THR A 201 8.70 5.18 5.50
C THR A 201 8.60 6.32 6.51
N TRP A 202 7.41 6.49 7.07
CA TRP A 202 7.07 7.60 7.97
C TRP A 202 6.76 7.08 9.37
N SER A 203 7.04 7.89 10.38
CA SER A 203 6.61 7.64 11.75
C SER A 203 5.09 7.75 11.88
N TYR A 204 4.56 7.30 13.02
CA TYR A 204 3.23 7.71 13.44
C TYR A 204 3.20 9.23 13.73
N PRO A 205 2.01 9.86 13.63
CA PRO A 205 1.84 11.25 14.04
C PRO A 205 2.15 11.43 15.52
N SER A 206 2.69 12.61 15.86
CA SER A 206 2.68 13.10 17.23
C SER A 206 1.25 13.27 17.74
N ASP A 207 1.10 13.32 19.06
CA ASP A 207 -0.15 13.79 19.66
C ASP A 207 -0.40 15.24 19.20
N PRO A 208 -1.63 15.59 18.78
CA PRO A 208 -1.88 16.90 18.18
C PRO A 208 -1.81 18.04 19.20
N VAL A 209 -1.42 19.23 18.74
CA VAL A 209 -1.51 20.49 19.52
C VAL A 209 -2.38 21.51 18.80
N GLU A 210 -3.21 22.21 19.54
CA GLU A 210 -4.14 23.19 18.97
C GLU A 210 -3.57 24.62 19.08
N LEU A 211 -3.47 25.29 17.93
CA LEU A 211 -3.15 26.71 17.87
C LEU A 211 -4.46 27.51 17.88
N VAL A 212 -4.70 28.23 18.99
CA VAL A 212 -5.88 29.08 19.14
C VAL A 212 -5.49 30.55 18.95
N VAL A 213 -6.17 31.22 18.02
CA VAL A 213 -5.91 32.62 17.69
C VAL A 213 -6.91 33.54 18.40
N ALA A 214 -6.42 34.46 19.23
CA ALA A 214 -7.25 35.50 19.85
C ALA A 214 -7.43 36.69 18.88
N GLY A 215 -8.68 37.04 18.61
CA GLY A 215 -9.01 38.27 17.89
C GLY A 215 -8.97 39.46 18.84
N GLU A 216 -8.24 40.51 18.46
CA GLU A 216 -8.43 41.83 19.04
C GLU A 216 -9.70 42.40 18.39
N GLY A 217 -10.76 42.56 19.18
CA GLY A 217 -12.01 43.12 18.71
C GLY A 217 -11.82 44.61 18.43
N ASN A 218 -11.65 44.97 17.16
CA ASN A 218 -12.02 46.28 16.61
C ASN A 218 -12.02 46.23 15.08
N SER A 219 -13.07 45.66 14.53
CA SER A 219 -13.71 46.14 13.32
C SER A 219 -15.04 45.40 13.20
N ASP A 220 -16.09 46.12 13.57
CA ASP A 220 -17.47 45.84 13.20
C ASP A 220 -17.53 45.46 11.71
N PRO A 221 -18.02 44.27 11.31
CA PRO A 221 -18.27 44.01 9.91
C PRO A 221 -19.61 44.67 9.57
N THR A 222 -19.55 45.90 9.05
CA THR A 222 -20.65 46.45 8.25
C THR A 222 -21.13 45.40 7.25
N PRO A 223 -22.44 45.11 7.16
CA PRO A 223 -22.96 44.16 6.19
C PRO A 223 -22.70 44.74 4.80
N SER A 224 -21.68 44.20 4.13
CA SER A 224 -21.38 44.51 2.75
C SER A 224 -22.45 43.85 1.90
N ASN A 225 -23.33 44.68 1.34
CA ASN A 225 -24.34 44.28 0.36
C ASN A 225 -23.70 43.40 -0.71
N ILE A 226 -24.12 42.14 -0.78
CA ILE A 226 -23.81 41.22 -1.88
C ILE A 226 -24.66 41.66 -3.08
N PRO A 227 -24.08 42.06 -4.23
CA PRO A 227 -24.82 42.05 -5.48
C PRO A 227 -24.86 40.59 -5.96
N SER A 228 -26.05 40.02 -6.02
CA SER A 228 -26.30 38.73 -6.66
C SER A 228 -26.00 38.82 -8.16
N GLN A 229 -24.76 38.56 -8.56
CA GLN A 229 -24.40 38.20 -9.93
C GLN A 229 -24.08 36.71 -9.95
N ILE A 230 -25.14 35.90 -10.01
CA ILE A 230 -25.04 34.51 -10.47
C ILE A 230 -24.63 34.60 -11.94
N THR A 231 -23.35 34.37 -12.19
CA THR A 231 -22.72 34.39 -13.50
C THR A 231 -23.49 33.44 -14.42
N THR A 232 -23.96 33.94 -15.56
CA THR A 232 -24.76 33.23 -16.57
C THR A 232 -24.18 31.86 -16.99
N HIS A 233 -22.87 31.64 -16.82
CA HIS A 233 -22.19 30.36 -17.03
C HIS A 233 -22.59 29.24 -16.06
N THR A 234 -22.76 29.51 -14.75
CA THR A 234 -23.17 28.46 -13.80
C THR A 234 -24.62 28.04 -14.04
N TYR A 235 -25.50 28.98 -14.39
CA TYR A 235 -26.87 28.69 -14.79
C TYR A 235 -26.94 27.85 -16.08
N LEU A 236 -26.09 28.14 -17.08
CA LEU A 236 -26.03 27.33 -18.31
C LEU A 236 -25.58 25.89 -18.04
N LEU A 237 -24.54 25.71 -17.23
CA LEU A 237 -24.03 24.39 -16.87
C LEU A 237 -25.09 23.55 -16.14
N ILE A 238 -25.80 24.15 -15.19
CA ILE A 238 -26.89 23.48 -14.46
C ILE A 238 -28.01 23.06 -15.43
N ARG A 239 -28.39 23.90 -16.41
CA ARG A 239 -29.40 23.53 -17.43
C ARG A 239 -28.95 22.38 -18.33
N VAL A 240 -27.68 22.35 -18.74
CA VAL A 240 -27.11 21.26 -19.55
C VAL A 240 -27.11 19.95 -18.77
N VAL A 241 -26.72 19.98 -17.50
CA VAL A 241 -26.68 18.79 -16.63
C VAL A 241 -28.10 18.24 -16.42
N ILE A 242 -29.08 19.09 -16.10
CA ILE A 242 -30.47 18.65 -15.90
C ILE A 242 -31.04 18.07 -17.21
N SER A 243 -30.79 18.69 -18.36
CA SER A 243 -31.24 18.18 -19.66
C SER A 243 -30.62 16.81 -20.00
N SER A 244 -29.35 16.59 -19.67
CA SER A 244 -28.68 15.31 -19.90
C SER A 244 -29.24 14.18 -19.04
N MET A 245 -29.53 14.46 -17.76
CA MET A 245 -30.11 13.48 -16.84
C MET A 245 -31.53 13.09 -17.27
N VAL A 246 -32.34 14.07 -17.70
CA VAL A 246 -33.67 13.80 -18.26
C VAL A 246 -33.57 12.94 -19.51
N PHE A 247 -32.64 13.21 -20.43
CA PHE A 247 -32.45 12.39 -21.63
C PHE A 247 -32.04 10.95 -21.29
N ILE A 248 -31.12 10.75 -20.36
CA ILE A 248 -30.68 9.42 -19.91
C ILE A 248 -31.86 8.67 -19.26
N THR A 249 -32.66 9.33 -18.42
CA THR A 249 -33.84 8.69 -17.83
C THR A 249 -34.89 8.32 -18.87
N ILE A 250 -35.10 9.14 -19.91
CA ILE A 250 -36.00 8.81 -21.02
C ILE A 250 -35.48 7.60 -21.79
N GLN A 251 -34.18 7.49 -22.08
CA GLN A 251 -33.59 6.33 -22.75
C GLN A 251 -33.73 5.03 -21.93
N ILE A 252 -33.62 5.12 -20.61
CA ILE A 252 -33.85 3.99 -19.70
C ILE A 252 -35.33 3.59 -19.67
N LEU A 253 -36.25 4.57 -19.69
CA LEU A 253 -37.69 4.35 -19.67
C LEU A 253 -38.26 3.85 -21.00
N THR A 254 -37.70 4.27 -22.15
CA THR A 254 -38.17 3.86 -23.48
C THR A 254 -37.56 2.55 -23.97
N GLY A 255 -36.67 1.93 -23.18
CA GLY A 255 -36.18 0.57 -23.44
C GLY A 255 -35.38 0.42 -24.74
N PHE A 256 -34.82 1.49 -25.28
CA PHE A 256 -33.96 1.45 -26.48
C PHE A 256 -32.55 0.96 -26.12
N HIS A 257 -32.43 -0.30 -25.70
CA HIS A 257 -31.19 -1.05 -25.76
C HIS A 257 -31.22 -1.90 -27.03
N ALA A 258 -30.45 -1.49 -28.05
CA ALA A 258 -30.21 -2.31 -29.22
C ALA A 258 -29.56 -3.64 -28.79
N PRO A 259 -30.06 -4.81 -29.24
CA PRO A 259 -29.54 -6.10 -28.81
C PRO A 259 -28.25 -6.42 -29.59
N PHE A 260 -27.10 -6.25 -28.96
CA PHE A 260 -25.86 -6.88 -29.44
C PHE A 260 -25.88 -8.36 -29.04
N ARG A 261 -26.33 -9.19 -29.98
CA ARG A 261 -26.25 -10.65 -29.91
C ARG A 261 -24.85 -11.07 -30.39
N ALA A 262 -23.93 -11.31 -29.45
CA ALA A 262 -22.67 -11.99 -29.76
C ALA A 262 -22.84 -13.49 -29.54
N TYR A 263 -22.69 -14.24 -30.63
CA TYR A 263 -22.73 -15.70 -30.71
C TYR A 263 -21.35 -16.25 -30.35
N VAL A 264 -21.25 -17.17 -29.38
CA VAL A 264 -20.03 -17.94 -29.09
C VAL A 264 -20.41 -19.42 -28.97
N PRO A 265 -19.94 -20.30 -29.87
CA PRO A 265 -20.24 -21.72 -29.81
C PRO A 265 -19.30 -22.47 -28.82
N PRO A 266 -19.67 -23.69 -28.40
CA PRO A 266 -19.00 -24.42 -27.32
C PRO A 266 -18.13 -25.57 -27.84
N SER A 267 -16.90 -25.74 -27.32
CA SER A 267 -16.28 -27.07 -27.17
C SER A 267 -14.89 -27.05 -26.49
N HIS A 268 -14.79 -27.86 -25.42
CA HIS A 268 -13.62 -28.60 -24.87
C HIS A 268 -13.29 -28.36 -23.37
N PRO A 269 -13.46 -29.39 -22.50
CA PRO A 269 -12.84 -29.47 -21.18
C PRO A 269 -11.63 -30.44 -21.19
N PRO A 270 -10.77 -30.48 -20.15
CA PRO A 270 -10.10 -29.35 -19.53
C PRO A 270 -8.58 -29.59 -19.45
N PHE A 271 -7.79 -28.72 -20.08
CA PHE A 271 -6.36 -28.58 -19.77
C PHE A 271 -6.14 -28.04 -18.32
N TRP A 272 -7.22 -27.52 -17.71
CA TRP A 272 -7.29 -26.99 -16.35
C TRP A 272 -7.12 -28.03 -15.23
N LEU A 273 -7.27 -29.34 -15.50
CA LEU A 273 -6.99 -30.37 -14.49
C LEU A 273 -5.49 -30.68 -14.35
N ALA A 274 -4.70 -30.51 -15.42
CA ALA A 274 -3.24 -30.64 -15.35
C ALA A 274 -2.60 -29.37 -14.79
N LEU A 275 -3.14 -28.19 -15.14
CA LEU A 275 -2.70 -26.94 -14.54
C LEU A 275 -3.11 -26.85 -13.06
N SER A 276 -4.28 -27.37 -12.65
CA SER A 276 -4.61 -27.44 -11.22
C SER A 276 -3.74 -28.43 -10.46
N ALA A 277 -3.23 -29.51 -11.07
CA ALA A 277 -2.28 -30.41 -10.43
C ALA A 277 -0.85 -29.83 -10.31
N ILE A 278 -0.46 -28.91 -11.21
CA ILE A 278 0.81 -28.19 -11.15
C ILE A 278 0.69 -26.94 -10.25
N LEU A 279 -0.43 -26.24 -10.28
CA LEU A 279 -0.76 -25.13 -9.36
C LEU A 279 -1.01 -25.63 -7.93
N LYS A 280 -1.50 -26.87 -7.74
CA LYS A 280 -1.55 -27.53 -6.42
C LYS A 280 -0.18 -27.82 -5.81
N LYS A 281 0.93 -27.64 -6.53
CA LYS A 281 2.29 -27.67 -5.96
C LYS A 281 2.74 -26.29 -5.46
N CYS A 282 1.97 -25.24 -5.75
CA CYS A 282 2.14 -23.90 -5.19
C CYS A 282 1.11 -23.71 -4.07
N VAL A 283 1.15 -24.57 -3.06
CA VAL A 283 0.29 -24.48 -1.86
C VAL A 283 0.78 -23.30 -1.02
N CYS A 284 0.35 -22.11 -1.39
CA CYS A 284 -0.04 -21.03 -0.50
C CYS A 284 -1.02 -20.16 -1.30
N VAL A 285 -2.24 -20.03 -0.80
CA VAL A 285 -3.39 -19.31 -1.39
C VAL A 285 -4.24 -20.13 -2.37
N PHE A 286 -5.23 -20.83 -1.82
CA PHE A 286 -6.57 -20.91 -2.41
C PHE A 286 -7.63 -21.03 -1.30
N ASP A 287 -8.05 -19.89 -0.76
CA ASP A 287 -9.47 -19.53 -0.65
C ASP A 287 -9.61 -18.01 -0.78
#